data_AF-A0A4Y7IPI5-F1
#
_entry.id   AF-A0A4Y7IPI5-F1
#
_cell.length_a   1.000
_cell.length_b   1.000
_cell.length_c   1.000
_cell.angle_alpha   90.00
_cell.angle_beta   90.00
_cell.angle_gamma   90.00
#
_symmetry.space_group_name_H-M   'P 1'
#
loop_
_entity.id
_entity.type
_entity.pdbx_description
1 polymer ?
#
loop_
_entity_poly.entity_id
_entity_poly.type
_entity_poly.pdbx_seq_one_letter_code
_entity_poly.pdbx_strand_id
1 'polypeptide(L)'
;MDYLSWETIGRVFIGFMILSSSYCDGYTDPRDVFAVNSLYASLGYPSLPGWVPNGGDPCSESWQGIECVNANITGLILNGANLGGVLGDNLGFFSSIMIM
;
A
#
# COMPACT_ATOMS: atom_id res chain seq x y z
N MET A 1 25.64 21.37 37.76
CA MET A 1 24.56 20.39 37.53
C MET A 1 24.26 20.40 36.02
N ASP A 2 25.22 20.00 35.18
CA ASP A 2 25.13 20.38 33.75
C ASP A 2 25.48 19.23 32.79
N TYR A 3 26.01 18.12 33.32
CA TYR A 3 26.44 16.96 32.53
C TYR A 3 25.29 15.95 32.27
N LEU A 4 24.45 15.70 33.29
CA LEU A 4 23.35 14.73 33.23
C LEU A 4 22.22 15.15 32.25
N SER A 5 22.08 16.46 32.01
CA SER A 5 21.06 17.04 31.12
C SER A 5 21.36 16.72 29.65
N TRP A 6 22.60 16.95 29.21
CA TRP A 6 22.98 16.77 27.79
C TRP A 6 22.98 15.30 27.35
N GLU A 7 23.46 14.38 28.19
CA GLU A 7 23.42 12.94 27.86
C GLU A 7 21.98 12.42 27.78
N THR A 8 21.09 12.86 28.68
CA THR A 8 19.67 12.46 28.65
C THR A 8 18.97 13.03 27.42
N ILE A 9 19.22 14.30 27.10
CA ILE A 9 18.71 14.96 25.89
C ILE A 9 19.20 14.22 24.65
N GLY A 10 20.51 13.96 24.55
CA GLY A 10 21.09 13.22 23.43
C GLY A 10 20.50 11.82 23.26
N ARG A 11 20.27 11.09 24.36
CA ARG A 11 19.64 9.76 24.31
C ARG A 11 18.17 9.80 23.88
N VAL A 12 17.41 10.82 24.28
CA VAL A 12 16.02 11.02 23.82
C VAL A 12 15.99 11.36 22.34
N PHE A 13 16.85 12.26 21.87
CA PHE A 13 16.94 12.63 20.45
C PHE A 13 17.38 11.46 19.56
N ILE A 14 18.38 10.67 20.00
CA ILE A 14 18.82 9.47 19.29
C ILE A 14 17.70 8.41 19.27
N GLY A 15 17.00 8.21 20.40
CA GLY A 15 15.86 7.29 20.48
C GLY A 15 14.72 7.67 19.54
N PHE A 16 14.42 8.97 19.40
CA PHE A 16 13.38 9.48 18.49
C PHE A 16 13.75 9.28 17.00
N MET A 17 15.03 9.41 16.64
CA MET A 17 15.54 9.20 15.27
C MET A 17 15.52 7.72 14.83
N ILE A 18 15.62 6.77 15.77
CA ILE A 18 15.56 5.33 15.44
C ILE A 18 14.10 4.89 15.19
N LEU A 19 13.11 5.60 15.75
CA LEU A 19 11.69 5.32 15.55
C LEU A 19 11.14 5.84 14.22
N SER A 20 11.88 6.71 13.52
CA SER A 20 11.48 7.27 12.23
C SER A 20 12.02 6.46 11.04
N SER A 21 12.04 5.13 11.14
CA SER A 21 12.43 4.25 10.03
C SER A 21 11.64 4.64 8.79
N SER A 22 12.32 5.25 7.82
CA SER A 22 11.75 5.58 6.53
C SER A 22 11.40 4.26 5.85
N TYR A 23 10.11 3.99 5.70
CA TYR A 23 9.65 2.99 4.77
C TYR A 23 10.12 3.45 3.39
N CYS A 24 11.15 2.79 2.86
CA CYS A 24 11.53 2.98 1.47
C CYS A 24 10.45 2.25 0.67
N ASP A 25 9.33 2.93 0.42
CA ASP A 25 8.30 2.41 -0.47
C ASP A 25 8.92 2.41 -1.87
N GLY A 26 9.27 1.22 -2.35
CA GLY A 26 9.52 1.04 -3.77
C GLY A 26 8.18 1.20 -4.48
N TYR A 27 8.21 1.82 -5.66
CA TYR A 27 7.02 1.85 -6.53
C TYR A 27 6.41 0.46 -6.62
N THR A 28 5.09 0.35 -6.50
CA THR A 28 4.36 -0.92 -6.69
C THR A 28 4.78 -1.56 -8.03
N ASP A 29 4.95 -2.88 -8.06
CA ASP A 29 5.32 -3.62 -9.26
C ASP A 29 4.36 -3.24 -10.40
N PRO A 30 4.87 -2.81 -11.56
CA PRO A 30 4.03 -2.29 -12.62
C PRO A 30 3.02 -3.31 -13.15
N ARG A 31 3.27 -4.61 -12.98
CA ARG A 31 2.32 -5.69 -13.32
C ARG A 31 1.15 -5.72 -12.34
N ASP A 32 1.42 -5.53 -11.05
CA ASP A 32 0.40 -5.45 -10.02
C ASP A 32 -0.43 -4.16 -10.18
N VAL A 33 0.23 -3.02 -10.51
CA VAL A 33 -0.46 -1.76 -10.86
C VAL A 33 -1.39 -1.95 -12.06
N PHE A 34 -0.93 -2.64 -13.10
CA PHE A 34 -1.75 -2.95 -14.27
C PHE A 34 -2.95 -3.85 -13.90
N ALA A 35 -2.73 -4.89 -13.10
CA ALA A 35 -3.76 -5.81 -12.66
C ALA A 35 -4.86 -5.10 -11.86
N VAL A 36 -4.50 -4.27 -10.87
CA VAL A 36 -5.46 -3.49 -10.08
C VAL A 36 -6.23 -2.51 -10.95
N ASN A 37 -5.56 -1.77 -11.84
CA ASN A 37 -6.25 -0.83 -12.73
C ASN A 37 -7.24 -1.54 -13.64
N SER A 38 -6.88 -2.71 -14.17
CA SER A 38 -7.79 -3.51 -14.98
C SER A 38 -8.97 -4.04 -14.18
N LEU A 39 -8.75 -4.46 -12.93
CA LEU A 39 -9.83 -4.87 -12.03
C LEU A 39 -10.74 -3.68 -11.74
N TYR A 40 -10.18 -2.51 -11.43
CA TYR A 40 -10.94 -1.29 -11.13
C TYR A 40 -11.87 -0.90 -12.28
N ALA A 41 -11.37 -0.98 -13.52
CA ALA A 41 -12.16 -0.77 -14.73
C ALA A 41 -13.24 -1.83 -14.92
N SER A 42 -12.93 -3.12 -14.67
CA SER A 42 -13.87 -4.24 -14.83
C SER A 42 -15.02 -4.23 -13.80
N LEU A 43 -14.76 -3.66 -12.63
CA LEU A 43 -15.77 -3.38 -11.60
C LEU A 43 -16.61 -2.13 -11.90
N GLY A 44 -16.29 -1.40 -12.98
CA GLY A 44 -17.02 -0.20 -13.40
C GLY A 44 -16.64 1.06 -12.61
N TYR A 45 -15.40 1.17 -12.16
CA TYR A 45 -14.88 2.30 -11.38
C TYR A 45 -15.72 2.60 -10.12
N PRO A 46 -15.89 1.63 -9.20
CA PRO A 46 -16.61 1.85 -7.95
C PRO A 46 -15.98 2.97 -7.11
N SER A 47 -16.77 3.54 -6.20
CA SER A 47 -16.28 4.56 -5.26
C SER A 47 -15.47 3.92 -4.13
N LEU A 48 -14.21 3.58 -4.40
CA LEU A 48 -13.26 3.04 -3.42
C LEU A 48 -12.29 4.15 -2.97
N PRO A 49 -12.13 4.40 -1.67
CA PRO A 49 -11.17 5.38 -1.16
C PRO A 49 -9.73 5.11 -1.62
N GLY A 50 -9.08 6.13 -2.16
CA GLY A 50 -7.69 6.09 -2.64
C GLY A 50 -7.54 5.53 -4.05
N TRP A 51 -8.50 4.76 -4.56
CA TRP A 51 -8.40 4.21 -5.92
C TRP A 51 -8.55 5.32 -6.95
N VAL A 52 -7.58 5.43 -7.85
CA VAL A 52 -7.61 6.39 -8.96
C VAL A 52 -7.51 5.67 -10.31
N PRO A 53 -8.24 6.12 -11.33
CA PRO A 53 -8.15 5.53 -12.66
C PRO A 53 -6.83 5.96 -13.33
N ASN A 54 -6.02 4.99 -13.74
CA ASN A 54 -4.78 5.20 -14.51
C ASN A 54 -3.76 6.11 -13.81
N GLY A 55 -3.02 5.54 -12.86
CA GLY A 55 -1.97 6.23 -12.13
C GLY A 55 -1.98 5.81 -10.67
N GLY A 56 -1.34 6.63 -9.83
CA GLY A 56 -1.18 6.38 -8.41
C GLY A 56 -0.23 5.23 -8.11
N ASP A 57 -0.06 4.98 -6.82
CA ASP A 57 0.72 3.86 -6.31
C ASP A 57 -0.11 3.12 -5.25
N PRO A 58 -0.67 1.93 -5.58
CA PRO A 58 -1.55 1.20 -4.69
C PRO A 58 -0.97 0.94 -3.29
N CYS A 59 0.32 0.61 -3.20
CA CYS A 59 0.99 0.34 -1.93
C CYS A 59 1.34 1.64 -1.20
N SER A 60 1.98 2.59 -1.88
CA SER A 60 2.50 3.80 -1.25
C SER A 60 1.39 4.80 -0.87
N GLU A 61 0.31 4.85 -1.65
CA GLU A 61 -0.86 5.68 -1.36
C GLU A 61 -1.88 4.96 -0.46
N SER A 62 -1.58 3.75 0.00
CA SER A 62 -2.42 2.98 0.94
C SER A 62 -3.87 2.83 0.45
N TRP A 63 -4.05 2.36 -0.78
CA TRP A 63 -5.37 2.18 -1.37
C TRP A 63 -6.22 1.23 -0.52
N GLN A 64 -7.52 1.53 -0.40
CA GLN A 64 -8.40 0.74 0.45
C GLN A 64 -8.39 -0.74 0.04
N GLY A 65 -8.13 -1.61 1.02
CA GLY A 65 -8.18 -3.06 0.87
C GLY A 65 -6.98 -3.66 0.17
N ILE A 66 -5.97 -2.87 -0.20
CA ILE A 66 -4.73 -3.38 -0.80
C ILE A 66 -3.71 -3.64 0.31
N GLU A 67 -3.19 -4.86 0.33
CA GLU A 67 -2.10 -5.24 1.21
C GLU A 67 -0.85 -5.52 0.37
N CYS A 68 0.27 -4.93 0.80
CA CYS A 68 1.54 -5.06 0.09
C CYS A 68 2.63 -5.59 1.01
N VAL A 69 3.53 -6.37 0.40
CA VAL A 69 4.80 -6.76 1.01
C VAL A 69 5.90 -6.35 0.04
N ASN A 70 6.75 -5.40 0.47
CA ASN A 70 7.66 -4.67 -0.42
C ASN A 70 6.87 -3.98 -1.55
N ALA A 71 7.23 -4.21 -2.81
CA ALA A 71 6.59 -3.61 -3.97
C ALA A 71 5.42 -4.45 -4.53
N ASN A 72 5.06 -5.58 -3.92
CA ASN A 72 4.12 -6.53 -4.51
C ASN A 72 2.80 -6.54 -3.74
N ILE A 73 1.70 -6.59 -4.49
CA ILE A 73 0.36 -6.73 -3.91
C ILE A 73 0.16 -8.19 -3.54
N THR A 74 0.02 -8.43 -2.24
CA THR A 74 -0.15 -9.77 -1.67
C THR A 74 -1.58 -10.05 -1.24
N GLY A 75 -2.37 -9.01 -0.99
CA GLY A 75 -3.76 -9.13 -0.56
C GLY A 75 -4.67 -8.07 -1.18
N LEU A 76 -5.91 -8.48 -1.45
CA LEU A 76 -6.98 -7.59 -1.91
C LEU A 76 -8.27 -7.92 -1.17
N ILE A 77 -8.65 -7.09 -0.20
CA ILE A 77 -9.76 -7.30 0.73
C ILE A 77 -10.76 -6.15 0.59
N LEU A 78 -11.80 -6.37 -0.22
CA LEU A 78 -12.86 -5.38 -0.50
C LEU A 78 -14.23 -5.81 0.06
N ASN A 79 -14.22 -6.37 1.27
CA ASN A 79 -15.43 -6.88 1.92
C ASN A 79 -16.44 -5.76 2.17
N GLY A 80 -17.72 -6.00 1.84
CA GLY A 80 -18.80 -5.04 2.08
C GLY A 80 -18.75 -3.79 1.20
N ALA A 81 -17.87 -3.73 0.19
CA ALA A 81 -17.73 -2.57 -0.70
C ALA A 81 -18.83 -2.45 -1.78
N ASN A 82 -19.85 -3.33 -1.74
CA ASN A 82 -20.97 -3.36 -2.70
C ASN A 82 -20.52 -3.30 -4.16
N LEU A 83 -19.50 -4.11 -4.49
CA LEU A 83 -18.90 -4.14 -5.82
C LEU A 83 -19.88 -4.72 -6.85
N GLY A 84 -19.90 -4.12 -8.05
CA GLY A 84 -20.58 -4.65 -9.23
C GLY A 84 -19.59 -5.10 -10.30
N GLY A 85 -20.08 -5.34 -11.51
CA GLY A 85 -19.24 -5.67 -12.66
C GLY A 85 -18.72 -7.12 -12.65
N VAL A 86 -17.51 -7.31 -13.15
CA VAL A 86 -16.86 -8.62 -13.30
C VAL A 86 -15.39 -8.54 -12.86
N LEU A 87 -14.79 -9.69 -12.51
CA LEU A 87 -13.38 -9.77 -12.09
C LEU A 87 -12.40 -9.49 -13.25
N GLY A 88 -12.79 -9.83 -14.48
CA GLY A 88 -11.94 -9.69 -15.67
C GLY A 88 -10.82 -10.73 -15.78
N ASP A 89 -10.28 -10.89 -16.99
CA ASP A 89 -9.27 -11.91 -17.29
C ASP A 89 -7.86 -11.53 -16.80
N ASN A 90 -7.66 -10.23 -16.55
CA ASN A 90 -6.38 -9.66 -16.16
C ASN A 90 -6.06 -9.86 -14.67
N LEU A 91 -6.94 -10.53 -13.91
CA LEU A 91 -6.68 -10.86 -12.51
C LEU A 91 -5.45 -11.78 -12.35
N GLY A 92 -5.12 -12.58 -13.37
CA GLY A 92 -3.93 -13.44 -13.36
C GLY A 92 -2.60 -12.70 -13.45
N PHE A 93 -2.59 -11.38 -13.66
CA PHE A 93 -1.35 -10.59 -13.72
C PHE A 93 -0.77 -10.24 -12.36
N PHE A 94 -1.54 -10.40 -11.27
CA PHE A 94 -1.01 -10.25 -9.93
C PHE A 94 0.14 -11.24 -9.70
N SER A 95 1.29 -10.70 -9.34
CA SER A 95 2.53 -11.46 -9.20
C SER A 95 2.58 -12.33 -7.95
N SER A 96 1.97 -11.87 -6.86
CA SER A 96 2.19 -12.41 -5.52
C SER A 96 0.92 -12.49 -4.67
N ILE A 97 -0.26 -12.40 -5.29
CA ILE A 97 -1.52 -12.43 -4.54
C ILE A 97 -1.69 -13.79 -3.85
N MET A 98 -2.06 -13.76 -2.58
CA MET A 98 -2.31 -14.94 -1.78
C MET A 98 -3.77 -14.96 -1.34
N ILE A 99 -4.34 -16.16 -1.27
CA ILE A 99 -5.64 -16.36 -0.64
C ILE A 99 -5.38 -16.53 0.86
N MET A 100 -5.95 -15.65 1.67
CA MET A 100 -5.87 -15.70 3.13
C MET A 100 -7.05 -16.45 3.73
#